data_AF-G5K1U8-F1
#
_entry.id   AF-G5K1U8-F1
#
_cell.length_a   1.000
_cell.length_b   1.000
_cell.length_c   1.000
_cell.angle_alpha   90.00
_cell.angle_beta   90.00
_cell.angle_gamma   90.00
#
_symmetry.space_group_name_H-M   'P 1'
#
loop_
_entity.id
_entity.type
_entity.pdbx_description
1 polymer ?
#
loop_
_entity_poly.entity_id
_entity_poly.type
_entity_poly.pdbx_seq_one_letter_code
_entity_poly.pdbx_strand_id
1 'polypeptide(L)' 'MELVIEGIAKTFQEKEVLKGASAHFKKGEITGLLGRKGYLIG' A
#
# COMPACT_ATOMS: atom_id res chain seq x y z
N MET A 1 -18.23 3.53 5.71
CA MET A 1 -17.14 2.60 6.07
C MET A 1 -15.93 3.02 5.28
N GLU A 2 -14.82 3.22 5.98
CA GLU A 2 -13.54 3.65 5.42
C GLU A 2 -12.50 2.60 5.84
N LEU A 3 -11.59 2.25 4.94
CA LEU A 3 -10.40 1.48 5.25
C LEU A 3 -9.21 2.43 5.18
N VAL A 4 -8.47 2.52 6.28
CA VAL A 4 -7.31 3.39 6.40
C VAL A 4 -6.07 2.53 6.61
N ILE A 5 -5.06 2.73 5.77
CA ILE A 5 -3.72 2.17 5.91
C ILE A 5 -2.80 3.35 6.26
N GLU A 6 -2.10 3.25 7.38
CA GLU A 6 -1.16 4.26 7.84
C GLU A 6 0.23 3.65 8.00
N GLY A 7 1.19 4.15 7.21
CA GLY A 7 2.61 3.85 7.38
C GLY A 7 2.96 2.37 7.31
N ILE A 8 2.27 1.57 6.48
CA ILE A 8 2.54 0.14 6.41
C ILE A 8 3.94 -0.10 5.82
N ALA A 9 4.80 -0.72 6.62
CA ALA A 9 6.17 -1.05 6.26
C ALA A 9 6.41 -2.55 6.37
N LYS A 10 7.32 -3.06 5.54
CA LYS A 10 7.68 -4.48 5.54
C LYS A 10 9.11 -4.66 5.07
N THR A 11 9.83 -5.48 5.83
CA THR A 11 11.13 -6.01 5.46
C THR A 11 11.01 -7.52 5.23
N PHE A 12 11.70 -8.01 4.21
CA PHE A 12 11.88 -9.42 3.94
C PHE A 12 13.38 -9.70 3.79
N GLN A 13 13.91 -10.57 4.66
CA GLN A 13 15.35 -10.73 4.87
C GLN A 13 16.00 -9.38 5.20
N GLU A 14 17.02 -8.97 4.45
CA GLU A 14 17.74 -7.70 4.62
C GLU A 14 17.17 -6.57 3.76
N LYS A 15 16.08 -6.83 3.03
CA LYS A 15 15.51 -5.88 2.07
C LYS A 15 14.19 -5.30 2.55
N GLU A 16 14.11 -3.97 2.56
CA GLU A 16 12.86 -3.24 2.73
C GLU A 16 12.01 -3.35 1.45
N VAL A 17 10.82 -3.96 1.56
CA VAL A 17 9.91 -4.24 0.44
C VAL A 17 8.64 -3.36 0.45
N LEU A 18 8.26 -2.79 1.59
CA LEU A 18 7.27 -1.72 1.71
C LEU A 18 7.82 -0.60 2.59
N LYS A 19 7.79 0.63 2.08
CA LYS A 19 8.44 1.80 2.68
C LYS A 19 7.44 2.76 3.34
N GLY A 20 6.61 2.26 4.25
CA GLY A 20 5.66 3.09 4.98
C GLY A 20 4.56 3.68 4.10
N ALA A 21 3.85 2.83 3.34
CA ALA A 21 2.77 3.28 2.47
C ALA A 21 1.51 3.65 3.28
N SER A 22 0.78 4.67 2.83
CA SER A 22 -0.47 5.11 3.44
C SER A 22 -1.54 5.28 2.37
N ALA A 23 -2.75 4.80 2.64
CA ALA A 23 -3.86 4.86 1.69
C ALA A 23 -5.20 4.90 2.42
N HIS A 24 -6.16 5.62 1.83
CA HIS A 24 -7.53 5.73 2.34
C HIS A 24 -8.49 5.24 1.27
N PHE A 25 -9.35 4.30 1.64
CA PHE A 25 -10.34 3.72 0.74
C PHE A 25 -11.74 3.99 1.27
N LYS A 26 -12.61 4.53 0.43
CA LYS A 26 -14.00 4.82 0.79
C LYS A 26 -14.94 3.78 0.19
N LYS A 27 -15.94 3.37 0.98
CA LYS A 27 -17.00 2.48 0.49
C LYS A 27 -17.70 3.11 -0.72
N GLY A 28 -17.81 2.34 -1.80
CA GLY A 28 -18.45 2.77 -3.06
C GLY A 28 -17.44 3.18 -4.14
N GLU A 29 -16.16 3.33 -3.79
CA GLU A 29 -15.09 3.56 -4.75
C GLU A 29 -14.43 2.24 -5.13
N ILE A 30 -14.10 2.09 -6.42
CA ILE A 30 -13.24 1.02 -6.90
C ILE A 30 -11.84 1.59 -7.00
N THR A 31 -10.94 1.14 -6.14
CA THR A 31 -9.54 1.58 -6.11
C THR A 31 -8.65 0.45 -6.60
N GLY A 32 -7.76 0.77 -7.54
CA GLY A 32 -6.76 -0.16 -8.07
C GLY A 32 -5.39 0.10 -7.46
N LEU A 33 -4.66 -0.97 -7.17
CA LEU A 33 -3.27 -0.89 -6.76
C LEU A 33 -2.38 -1.02 -8.00
N LEU A 34 -1.64 0.03 -8.34
CA LEU A 34 -0.84 0.11 -9.55
C LEU A 34 0.66 0.13 -9.21
N GLY A 35 1.48 -0.38 -10.14
CA GLY A 35 2.92 -0.36 -9.98
C GLY A 35 3.65 -1.26 -10.95
N ARG A 36 4.98 -1.09 -11.02
CA ARG A 36 5.85 -1.97 -11.79
C ARG A 36 5.93 -3.33 -11.08
N LYS A 37 6.20 -4.42 -11.80
CA LYS A 37 6.39 -5.74 -11.15
C LYS A 37 7.38 -5.62 -9.99
N GLY A 38 6.94 -5.98 -8.79
CA GLY A 38 7.75 -5.89 -7.56
C GLY A 38 7.75 -4.53 -6.87
N TYR A 39 6.97 -3.54 -7.32
CA TYR A 39 6.81 -2.23 -6.70
C TYR A 39 5.33 -1.83 -6.63
N LEU A 40 4.92 -1.34 -5.47
CA LEU A 40 3.62 -0.71 -5.28
C LEU A 40 3.81 0.81 -5.31
N ILE A 41 3.01 1.49 -6.13
CA ILE A 41 2.91 2.96 -6.18
C ILE A 41 1.45 3.28 -5.86
N GLY A 42 1.19 3.65 -4.62
CA GLY A 42 -0.12 4.01 -4.09
C GLY A 42 0.06 4.82 -2.83
#